data_AF-A0A953Q9N8-F1
#
_entry.id   AF-A0A953Q9N8-F1
#
_cell.length_a   1.000
_cell.length_b   1.000
_cell.length_c   1.000
_cell.angle_alpha   90.00
_cell.angle_beta   90.00
_cell.angle_gamma   90.00
#
_symmetry.space_group_name_H-M   'P 1'
#
loop_
_entity.id
_entity.type
_entity.pdbx_description
1 polymer ?
#
loop_
_entity_poly.entity_id
_entity_poly.type
_entity_poly.pdbx_seq_one_letter_code
_entity_poly.pdbx_strand_id
1 'polypeptide(L)'
;MPADFRKPHDAIVVGAGHNGLTAAAYLARAGLSTLVLERREIVGGCCVTEEIAPGCRVSTTSYVASMLRPEVIQDLKLAGYGLRMIPCDPAIQVPFPDGQVVPWWADRERAKAEFRKLSAKDAETFVRVDDRLKKLARYLQPFFLEPPPEIDASSFSGWADLFRVGKRFRGISSNEIAQLVSFLTGSLGEFLDQHYESEKMKTMFLANNVYGKH
;
A
#
# COMPACT_ATOMS: atom_id res chain seq x y z
N MET A 1 12.37 -32.77 18.70
CA MET A 1 12.56 -33.58 17.49
C MET A 1 12.51 -32.64 16.30
N PRO A 2 13.52 -32.56 15.43
CA PRO A 2 13.35 -31.83 14.18
C PRO A 2 12.16 -32.46 13.42
N ALA A 3 11.29 -31.61 12.87
CA ALA A 3 10.16 -32.08 12.08
C ALA A 3 10.69 -32.95 10.92
N ASP A 4 10.08 -34.09 10.67
CA ASP A 4 10.45 -34.92 9.52
C ASP A 4 9.89 -34.28 8.24
N PHE A 5 10.69 -33.41 7.62
CA PHE A 5 10.34 -32.67 6.41
C PHE A 5 10.13 -33.57 5.18
N ARG A 6 10.39 -34.88 5.29
CA ARG A 6 10.20 -35.86 4.21
C ARG A 6 8.78 -36.41 4.17
N LYS A 7 7.94 -36.06 5.14
CA LYS A 7 6.52 -36.42 5.11
C LYS A 7 5.79 -35.64 4.01
N PRO A 8 4.71 -36.21 3.44
CA PRO A 8 3.85 -35.46 2.53
C PRO A 8 3.29 -34.20 3.21
N HIS A 9 3.32 -33.08 2.48
CA HIS A 9 2.75 -31.80 2.87
C HIS A 9 1.76 -31.36 1.80
N ASP A 10 0.67 -30.72 2.21
CA ASP A 10 -0.35 -30.19 1.29
C ASP A 10 0.16 -28.94 0.55
N ALA A 11 1.05 -28.17 1.19
CA ALA A 11 1.67 -27.00 0.61
C ALA A 11 3.13 -26.81 1.08
N ILE A 12 3.97 -26.30 0.18
CA ILE A 12 5.37 -25.92 0.48
C ILE A 12 5.54 -24.44 0.14
N VAL A 13 5.96 -23.65 1.12
CA VAL A 13 6.29 -22.22 0.97
C VAL A 13 7.81 -22.07 1.03
N VAL A 14 8.41 -21.58 -0.07
CA VAL A 14 9.85 -21.32 -0.14
C VAL A 14 10.11 -19.84 0.14
N GLY A 15 10.81 -19.57 1.24
CA GLY A 15 11.10 -18.25 1.80
C GLY A 15 10.24 -17.94 3.03
N ALA A 16 10.89 -17.75 4.19
CA ALA A 16 10.24 -17.32 5.42
C ALA A 16 10.29 -15.79 5.58
N GLY A 17 10.04 -15.06 4.50
CA GLY A 17 9.76 -13.63 4.54
C GLY A 17 8.39 -13.33 5.15
N HIS A 18 8.11 -12.08 5.51
CA HIS A 18 6.79 -11.66 6.02
C HIS A 18 5.62 -12.12 5.12
N ASN A 19 5.78 -12.05 3.79
CA ASN A 19 4.76 -12.53 2.84
C ASN A 19 4.61 -14.06 2.87
N GLY A 20 5.72 -14.81 2.84
CA GLY A 20 5.71 -16.27 2.89
C GLY A 20 5.14 -16.80 4.21
N LEU A 21 5.53 -16.20 5.33
CA LEU A 21 5.00 -16.51 6.66
C LEU A 21 3.51 -16.19 6.77
N THR A 22 3.06 -15.07 6.20
CA THR A 22 1.64 -14.73 6.14
C THR A 22 0.87 -15.79 5.35
N ALA A 23 1.32 -16.12 4.13
CA ALA A 23 0.68 -17.15 3.31
C ALA A 23 0.65 -18.50 4.02
N ALA A 24 1.76 -18.93 4.61
CA ALA A 24 1.85 -20.17 5.37
C ALA A 24 0.89 -20.20 6.56
N ALA A 25 0.76 -19.09 7.29
CA ALA A 25 -0.17 -18.98 8.41
C ALA A 25 -1.63 -19.14 7.96
N TYR A 26 -2.01 -18.56 6.82
CA TYR A 26 -3.35 -18.73 6.26
C TYR A 26 -3.62 -20.16 5.77
N LEU A 27 -2.65 -20.79 5.09
CA LEU A 27 -2.76 -22.19 4.65
C LEU A 27 -2.91 -23.14 5.86
N ALA A 28 -2.09 -22.95 6.88
CA ALA A 28 -2.18 -23.72 8.12
C ALA A 28 -3.52 -23.49 8.84
N ARG A 29 -4.04 -22.25 8.87
CA ARG A 29 -5.35 -21.92 9.44
C ARG A 29 -6.50 -22.58 8.68
N ALA A 30 -6.33 -22.84 7.38
CA ALA A 30 -7.27 -23.60 6.56
C ALA A 30 -7.16 -25.13 6.77
N GLY A 31 -6.27 -25.60 7.66
CA GLY A 31 -6.08 -27.01 7.99
C GLY A 31 -5.06 -27.74 7.14
N LEU A 32 -4.33 -27.04 6.26
CA LEU A 32 -3.32 -27.64 5.39
C LEU A 32 -2.00 -27.87 6.12
N SER A 33 -1.43 -29.07 5.97
CA SER A 33 -0.06 -29.39 6.36
C SER A 33 0.91 -28.57 5.51
N THR A 34 1.43 -27.48 6.07
CA THR A 34 2.25 -26.49 5.35
C THR A 34 3.71 -26.54 5.81
N LEU A 35 4.64 -26.79 4.89
CA LEU A 35 6.09 -26.73 5.13
C LEU A 35 6.63 -25.38 4.68
N VAL A 36 7.34 -24.67 5.56
CA VAL A 36 8.05 -23.43 5.21
C VAL A 36 9.56 -23.69 5.21
N LEU A 37 10.22 -23.34 4.10
CA LEU A 37 11.66 -23.51 3.93
C LEU A 37 12.34 -22.14 3.83
N GLU A 38 13.33 -21.88 4.67
CA GLU A 38 14.14 -20.66 4.63
C GLU A 38 15.61 -21.04 4.53
N ARG A 39 16.35 -20.31 3.69
CA ARG A 39 17.78 -20.53 3.49
C ARG A 39 18.59 -19.97 4.66
N ARG A 40 18.16 -18.84 5.21
CA ARG A 40 18.82 -18.15 6.33
C ARG A 40 18.49 -18.84 7.66
N GLU A 41 19.34 -18.62 8.65
CA GLU A 41 19.09 -19.03 10.04
C GLU A 41 18.05 -18.16 10.77
N ILE A 42 17.58 -17.10 10.12
CA ILE A 42 16.63 -16.13 10.65
C ILE A 42 15.44 -15.95 9.69
N VAL A 43 14.25 -15.81 10.27
CA VAL A 43 13.00 -15.58 9.54
C VAL A 43 12.60 -14.10 9.57
N GLY A 44 11.81 -13.67 8.58
CA GLY A 44 11.31 -12.30 8.44
C GLY A 44 11.58 -11.67 7.07
N GLY A 45 12.56 -12.22 6.33
CA GLY A 45 12.94 -11.72 5.00
C GLY A 45 13.36 -10.25 5.06
N CYS A 46 12.76 -9.41 4.22
CA CYS A 46 13.04 -7.97 4.19
C CYS A 46 12.75 -7.24 5.51
N CYS A 47 12.05 -7.85 6.46
CA CYS A 47 11.69 -7.25 7.75
C CYS A 47 12.64 -7.65 8.89
N VAL A 48 13.68 -8.43 8.61
CA VAL A 48 14.68 -8.79 9.62
C VAL A 48 15.40 -7.52 10.10
N THR A 49 15.62 -7.44 11.41
CA THR A 49 16.43 -6.39 12.04
C THR A 49 17.83 -6.93 12.29
N GLU A 50 18.81 -6.33 11.62
CA GLU A 50 20.22 -6.72 11.66
C GLU A 50 21.04 -5.60 12.32
N GLU A 51 22.15 -5.95 12.96
CA GLU A 51 23.09 -4.97 13.48
C GLU A 51 24.06 -4.57 12.35
N ILE A 52 24.02 -3.30 11.95
CA ILE A 52 24.84 -2.77 10.85
C ILE A 52 26.11 -2.05 11.35
N ALA A 53 26.12 -1.68 12.62
CA ALA A 53 27.24 -1.09 13.35
C ALA A 53 27.02 -1.34 14.85
N PRO A 54 28.06 -1.25 15.71
CA PRO A 54 27.92 -1.49 17.15
C PRO A 54 26.77 -0.67 17.78
N GLY A 55 25.77 -1.37 18.33
CA GLY A 55 24.58 -0.77 18.93
C GLY A 55 23.54 -0.22 17.95
N CYS A 56 23.78 -0.32 16.63
CA CYS A 56 22.90 0.17 15.58
C CYS A 56 22.20 -0.97 14.87
N ARG A 57 20.90 -1.12 15.16
CA ARG A 57 20.05 -2.17 14.60
C ARG A 57 19.03 -1.57 13.66
N VAL A 58 18.98 -2.06 12.43
CA VAL A 58 18.03 -1.60 11.40
C VAL A 58 17.52 -2.78 10.59
N SER A 59 16.38 -2.62 9.95
CA SER A 59 16.06 -3.45 8.80
C SER A 59 16.76 -2.88 7.57
N THR A 60 17.56 -3.71 6.90
CA THR A 60 18.36 -3.30 5.73
C THR A 60 17.51 -3.07 4.48
N THR A 61 16.29 -3.61 4.44
CA THR A 61 15.43 -3.58 3.24
C THR A 61 14.06 -2.96 3.50
N SER A 62 13.52 -3.03 4.72
CA SER A 62 12.20 -2.47 5.05
C SER A 62 12.34 -1.22 5.93
N TYR A 63 11.92 -0.07 5.41
CA TYR A 63 11.97 1.20 6.14
C TYR A 63 10.60 1.63 6.70
N VAL A 64 9.49 1.18 6.10
CA VAL A 64 8.12 1.39 6.58
C VAL A 64 7.25 0.16 6.26
N ALA A 65 6.38 -0.24 7.19
CA ALA A 65 5.41 -1.30 7.01
C ALA A 65 4.10 -0.80 6.34
N SER A 66 4.21 -0.13 5.19
CA SER A 66 3.09 0.60 4.56
C SER A 66 2.04 -0.29 3.91
N MET A 67 2.43 -1.48 3.45
CA MET A 67 1.57 -2.44 2.75
C MET A 67 0.98 -3.53 3.65
N LEU A 68 1.34 -3.56 4.94
CA LEU A 68 0.78 -4.52 5.88
C LEU A 68 -0.67 -4.13 6.17
N ARG A 69 -1.62 -4.92 5.65
CA ARG A 69 -3.03 -4.59 5.81
C ARG A 69 -3.56 -4.87 7.22
N PRO A 70 -4.48 -4.03 7.76
CA PRO A 70 -5.10 -4.25 9.07
C PRO A 70 -5.80 -5.59 9.21
N GLU A 71 -6.40 -6.12 8.13
CA GLU A 71 -7.10 -7.41 8.17
C GLU A 71 -6.13 -8.55 8.49
N VAL A 72 -4.90 -8.53 7.95
CA VAL A 72 -3.87 -9.53 8.26
C VAL A 72 -3.44 -9.45 9.73
N ILE A 73 -3.29 -8.23 10.26
CA ILE A 73 -2.95 -8.01 11.68
C ILE A 73 -4.03 -8.62 12.58
N GLN A 74 -5.30 -8.39 12.25
CA GLN A 74 -6.45 -8.88 13.02
C GLN A 74 -6.58 -10.40 12.90
N ASP A 75 -6.54 -10.93 11.68
CA ASP A 75 -6.70 -12.35 11.36
C ASP A 75 -5.66 -13.23 12.04
N LEU A 76 -4.41 -12.78 12.05
CA LEU A 76 -3.28 -13.48 12.67
C LEU A 76 -3.07 -13.05 14.13
N LYS A 77 -3.94 -12.19 14.67
CA LYS A 77 -3.92 -11.69 16.06
C LYS A 77 -2.54 -11.15 16.47
N LEU A 78 -1.84 -10.48 15.55
CA LEU A 78 -0.43 -10.12 15.71
C LEU A 78 -0.21 -9.17 16.90
N ALA A 79 -1.19 -8.32 17.24
CA ALA A 79 -1.14 -7.47 18.43
C ALA A 79 -1.03 -8.30 19.72
N GLY A 80 -1.69 -9.46 19.79
CA GLY A 80 -1.57 -10.40 20.91
C GLY A 80 -0.19 -11.06 21.00
N TYR A 81 0.57 -11.07 19.90
CA TYR A 81 1.95 -11.52 19.83
C TYR A 81 2.98 -10.38 19.95
N GLY A 82 2.52 -9.17 20.33
CA GLY A 82 3.39 -8.03 20.62
C GLY A 82 3.66 -7.09 19.45
N LEU A 83 2.98 -7.25 18.30
CA LEU A 83 3.08 -6.28 17.21
C LEU A 83 2.53 -4.92 17.67
N ARG A 84 3.37 -3.89 17.59
CA ARG A 84 2.99 -2.49 17.80
C ARG A 84 3.32 -1.69 16.55
N MET A 85 2.30 -1.10 15.95
CA MET A 85 2.46 -0.21 14.81
C MET A 85 2.75 1.21 15.32
N ILE A 86 3.90 1.75 14.95
CA ILE A 86 4.28 3.12 15.28
C ILE A 86 4.03 3.97 14.03
N PRO A 87 3.19 5.02 14.09
CA PRO A 87 2.95 5.89 12.95
C PRO A 87 4.24 6.66 12.60
N CYS A 88 4.62 6.63 11.33
CA CYS A 88 5.65 7.51 10.79
C CYS A 88 5.01 8.84 10.43
N ASP A 89 5.14 9.84 11.31
CA ASP A 89 4.60 11.19 11.13
C ASP A 89 5.68 12.24 11.47
N PRO A 90 6.11 13.09 10.53
CA PRO A 90 5.60 13.23 9.17
C PRO A 90 5.96 12.04 8.27
N ALA A 91 5.08 11.74 7.31
CA ALA A 91 5.24 10.60 6.40
C ALA A 91 6.47 10.75 5.49
N ILE A 92 6.79 11.98 5.10
CA ILE A 92 8.00 12.35 4.38
C ILE A 92 8.41 13.77 4.79
N GLN A 93 9.71 14.04 4.73
CA GLN A 93 10.25 15.40 4.80
C GLN A 93 11.10 15.64 3.57
N VAL A 94 10.84 16.73 2.86
CA VAL A 94 11.52 17.05 1.59
C VAL A 94 12.44 18.25 1.81
N PRO A 95 13.78 18.06 1.78
CA PRO A 95 14.73 19.16 1.76
C PRO A 95 14.83 19.75 0.35
N PHE A 96 14.86 21.07 0.27
CA PHE A 96 15.06 21.82 -0.98
C PHE A 96 16.47 22.43 -1.04
N PRO A 97 17.01 22.71 -2.24
CA PRO A 97 18.35 23.29 -2.41
C PRO A 97 18.59 24.63 -1.70
N ASP A 98 17.54 25.37 -1.39
CA ASP A 98 17.60 26.64 -0.65
C ASP A 98 17.62 26.47 0.87
N GLY A 99 17.73 25.23 1.36
CA GLY A 99 17.78 24.90 2.78
C GLY A 99 16.41 24.78 3.44
N GLN A 100 15.31 25.04 2.72
CA GLN A 100 13.97 24.82 3.25
C GLN A 100 13.69 23.32 3.37
N VAL A 101 13.13 22.88 4.50
CA VAL A 101 12.63 21.50 4.68
C VAL A 101 11.14 21.56 4.91
N VAL A 102 10.37 20.84 4.08
CA VAL A 102 8.91 20.82 4.18
C VAL A 102 8.43 19.43 4.62
N PRO A 103 7.83 19.30 5.81
CA PRO A 103 7.25 18.05 6.27
C PRO A 103 5.84 17.82 5.71
N TRP A 104 5.54 16.58 5.36
CA TRP A 104 4.20 16.13 5.00
C TRP A 104 3.60 15.36 6.17
N TRP A 105 2.74 16.03 6.93
CA TRP A 105 2.03 15.46 8.08
C TRP A 105 0.84 14.57 7.66
N ALA A 106 0.56 13.53 8.44
CA ALA A 106 -0.66 12.74 8.27
C ALA A 106 -1.91 13.56 8.57
N ASP A 107 -1.82 14.50 9.52
CA ASP A 107 -2.87 15.48 9.76
C ASP A 107 -3.00 16.45 8.59
N ARG A 108 -4.21 16.49 8.01
CA ARG A 108 -4.50 17.24 6.79
C ARG A 108 -4.30 18.73 6.95
N GLU A 109 -4.73 19.30 8.09
CA GLU A 109 -4.66 20.75 8.31
C GLU A 109 -3.23 21.20 8.59
N ARG A 110 -2.43 20.40 9.33
CA ARG A 110 -0.99 20.62 9.47
C ARG A 110 -0.26 20.53 8.14
N ALA A 111 -0.54 19.50 7.33
CA ALA A 111 0.05 19.38 5.99
C ALA A 111 -0.29 20.60 5.12
N LYS A 112 -1.57 21.00 5.11
CA LYS A 112 -2.02 22.20 4.39
C LYS A 112 -1.30 23.46 4.87
N ALA A 113 -1.14 23.65 6.17
CA ALA A 113 -0.43 24.79 6.73
C ALA A 113 1.05 24.83 6.31
N GLU A 114 1.71 23.68 6.21
CA GLU A 114 3.07 23.58 5.67
C GLU A 114 3.11 23.91 4.17
N PHE A 115 2.17 23.37 3.39
CA PHE A 115 2.11 23.62 1.94
C PHE A 115 1.79 25.06 1.60
N ARG A 116 1.03 25.77 2.46
CA ARG A 116 0.78 27.21 2.30
C ARG A 116 2.07 28.05 2.33
N LYS A 117 3.13 27.57 3.00
CA LYS A 117 4.45 28.22 3.00
C LYS A 117 5.15 28.14 1.64
N LEU A 118 4.77 27.16 0.80
CA LEU A 118 5.26 27.00 -0.57
C LEU A 118 4.37 27.75 -1.57
N SER A 119 3.05 27.57 -1.46
CA SER A 119 2.06 28.20 -2.32
C SER A 119 0.67 28.12 -1.68
N ALA A 120 0.07 29.28 -1.43
CA ALA A 120 -1.27 29.35 -0.85
C ALA A 120 -2.33 28.69 -1.74
N LYS A 121 -2.22 28.86 -3.06
CA LYS A 121 -3.14 28.26 -4.04
C LYS A 121 -2.98 26.74 -4.10
N ASP A 122 -1.74 26.26 -4.13
CA ASP A 122 -1.47 24.81 -4.21
C ASP A 122 -1.87 24.07 -2.95
N ALA A 123 -1.80 24.70 -1.78
CA ALA A 123 -2.31 24.13 -0.54
C ALA A 123 -3.82 23.90 -0.56
N GLU A 124 -4.59 24.81 -1.15
CA GLU A 124 -6.03 24.63 -1.37
C GLU A 124 -6.29 23.59 -2.47
N THR A 125 -5.47 23.57 -3.52
CA THR A 125 -5.56 22.55 -4.57
C THR A 125 -5.27 21.15 -4.04
N PHE A 126 -4.29 20.99 -3.15
CA PHE A 126 -3.98 19.71 -2.51
C PHE A 126 -5.20 19.12 -1.82
N VAL A 127 -5.90 19.92 -1.01
CA VAL A 127 -7.14 19.53 -0.33
C VAL A 127 -8.18 19.05 -1.34
N ARG A 128 -8.44 19.84 -2.39
CA ARG A 128 -9.42 19.51 -3.44
C ARG A 128 -9.06 18.22 -4.20
N VAL A 129 -7.79 18.05 -4.57
CA VAL A 129 -7.30 16.90 -5.34
C VAL A 129 -7.33 15.64 -4.48
N ASP A 130 -6.91 15.71 -3.22
CA ASP A 130 -6.96 14.61 -2.26
C ASP A 130 -8.39 14.10 -2.05
N ASP A 131 -9.37 14.98 -1.87
CA ASP A 131 -10.79 14.58 -1.75
C ASP A 131 -11.29 13.88 -3.03
N ARG A 132 -10.89 14.38 -4.21
CA ARG A 132 -11.24 13.76 -5.49
C ARG A 132 -10.63 12.38 -5.61
N LEU A 133 -9.34 12.22 -5.33
CA LEU A 133 -8.65 10.93 -5.39
C LEU A 133 -9.23 9.93 -4.39
N LYS A 134 -9.56 10.36 -3.16
CA LYS A 134 -10.26 9.52 -2.17
C LYS A 134 -11.65 9.09 -2.63
N LYS A 135 -12.35 9.93 -3.41
CA LYS A 135 -13.63 9.54 -4.02
C LYS A 135 -13.43 8.47 -5.08
N LEU A 136 -12.43 8.63 -5.94
CA LEU A 136 -12.10 7.65 -6.98
C LEU A 136 -11.62 6.33 -6.38
N ALA A 137 -10.74 6.38 -5.37
CA ALA A 137 -10.21 5.20 -4.69
C ALA A 137 -11.31 4.35 -4.03
N ARG A 138 -12.40 4.97 -3.53
CA ARG A 138 -13.56 4.26 -2.98
C ARG A 138 -14.24 3.35 -4.00
N TYR A 139 -14.18 3.66 -5.29
CA TYR A 139 -14.71 2.79 -6.33
C TYR A 139 -13.80 1.59 -6.60
N LEU A 140 -12.48 1.75 -6.42
CA LEU A 140 -11.50 0.69 -6.62
C LEU A 140 -11.35 -0.23 -5.41
N GLN A 141 -11.56 0.30 -4.19
CA GLN A 141 -11.33 -0.42 -2.93
C GLN A 141 -11.96 -1.83 -2.86
N PRO A 142 -13.22 -2.06 -3.32
CA PRO A 142 -13.83 -3.39 -3.26
C PRO A 142 -13.13 -4.45 -4.11
N PHE A 143 -12.36 -4.05 -5.13
CA PHE A 143 -11.66 -5.00 -6.02
C PHE A 143 -10.35 -5.54 -5.42
N PHE A 144 -9.81 -4.94 -4.36
CA PHE A 144 -8.53 -5.39 -3.79
C PHE A 144 -8.61 -6.72 -3.04
N LEU A 145 -9.81 -7.11 -2.58
CA LEU A 145 -10.01 -8.32 -1.75
C LEU A 145 -10.92 -9.36 -2.41
N GLU A 146 -11.47 -9.04 -3.56
CA GLU A 146 -12.32 -9.96 -4.30
C GLU A 146 -11.54 -10.53 -5.49
N PRO A 147 -11.77 -11.81 -5.83
CA PRO A 147 -11.25 -12.34 -7.09
C PRO A 147 -11.75 -11.46 -8.25
N PRO A 148 -10.94 -11.28 -9.31
CA PRO A 148 -11.40 -10.57 -10.49
C PRO A 148 -12.68 -11.25 -11.02
N PRO A 149 -13.71 -10.47 -11.41
CA PRO A 149 -14.95 -11.04 -11.92
C PRO A 149 -14.66 -11.86 -13.17
N GLU A 150 -15.32 -13.02 -13.29
CA GLU A 150 -15.23 -13.82 -14.51
C GLU A 150 -15.97 -13.10 -15.65
N ILE A 151 -15.26 -12.80 -16.75
CA ILE A 151 -15.83 -12.11 -17.93
C ILE A 151 -16.48 -13.13 -18.90
N ASP A 152 -16.73 -14.37 -18.46
CA ASP A 152 -17.38 -15.38 -19.27
C ASP A 152 -18.90 -15.18 -19.29
N ALA A 153 -19.39 -14.53 -20.35
CA ALA A 153 -20.82 -14.28 -20.56
C ALA A 153 -21.64 -15.53 -20.91
N SER A 154 -21.01 -16.71 -20.99
CA SER A 154 -21.70 -17.98 -21.28
C SER A 154 -22.20 -18.72 -20.04
N SER A 155 -21.81 -18.29 -18.83
CA SER A 155 -22.20 -18.93 -17.57
C SER A 155 -23.12 -18.05 -16.72
N PHE A 156 -23.99 -18.67 -15.91
CA PHE A 156 -24.87 -17.95 -14.98
C PHE A 156 -24.08 -17.19 -13.89
N SER A 157 -22.93 -17.71 -13.46
CA SER A 157 -22.02 -17.02 -12.55
C SER A 157 -21.44 -15.75 -13.16
N GLY A 158 -21.06 -15.79 -14.45
CA GLY A 158 -20.57 -14.61 -15.18
C GLY A 158 -21.60 -13.50 -15.28
N TRP A 159 -22.87 -13.82 -15.55
CA TRP A 159 -23.95 -12.81 -15.55
C TRP A 159 -24.20 -12.19 -14.16
N ALA A 160 -24.10 -12.99 -13.10
CA ALA A 160 -24.24 -12.50 -11.72
C ALA A 160 -23.08 -11.58 -11.31
N ASP A 161 -21.85 -11.91 -11.73
CA ASP A 161 -20.66 -11.09 -11.49
C ASP A 161 -20.70 -9.79 -12.32
N LEU A 162 -21.12 -9.86 -13.59
CA LEU A 162 -21.30 -8.68 -14.43
C LEU A 162 -22.37 -7.74 -13.87
N PHE A 163 -23.47 -8.28 -13.34
CA PHE A 163 -24.49 -7.49 -12.66
C PHE A 163 -23.97 -6.90 -11.33
N ARG A 164 -23.14 -7.64 -10.57
CA ARG A 164 -22.50 -7.16 -9.34
C ARG A 164 -21.56 -6.00 -9.62
N VAL A 165 -20.74 -6.12 -10.66
CA VAL A 165 -19.86 -5.05 -11.16
C VAL A 165 -20.70 -3.88 -11.65
N GLY A 166 -21.68 -4.10 -12.52
CA GLY A 166 -22.58 -3.05 -13.04
C GLY A 166 -23.34 -2.30 -11.93
N LYS A 167 -23.77 -2.99 -10.87
CA LYS A 167 -24.38 -2.39 -9.68
C LYS A 167 -23.40 -1.53 -8.88
N ARG A 168 -22.10 -1.86 -8.87
CA ARG A 168 -21.06 -1.04 -8.20
C ARG A 168 -20.68 0.20 -8.99
N PHE A 169 -20.71 0.12 -10.33
CA PHE A 169 -20.59 1.29 -11.20
C PHE A 169 -21.89 2.13 -11.26
N ARG A 170 -22.99 1.64 -10.65
CA ARG A 170 -24.27 2.35 -10.59
C ARG A 170 -24.15 3.58 -9.69
N GLY A 171 -24.17 4.76 -10.30
CA GLY A 171 -24.02 6.05 -9.61
C GLY A 171 -22.67 6.74 -9.86
N ILE A 172 -21.77 6.11 -10.63
CA ILE A 172 -20.58 6.79 -11.16
C ILE A 172 -20.99 7.56 -12.41
N SER A 173 -20.77 8.87 -12.40
CA SER A 173 -21.03 9.70 -13.57
C SER A 173 -20.02 9.40 -14.68
N SER A 174 -20.41 9.59 -15.94
CA SER A 174 -19.51 9.40 -17.10
C SER A 174 -18.22 10.25 -16.98
N ASN A 175 -18.31 11.42 -16.34
CA ASN A 175 -17.17 12.29 -16.05
C ASN A 175 -16.20 11.66 -15.03
N GLU A 176 -16.70 10.99 -13.99
CA GLU A 176 -15.85 10.30 -13.01
C GLU A 176 -15.15 9.08 -13.61
N ILE A 177 -15.80 8.35 -14.51
CA ILE A 177 -15.18 7.25 -15.26
C ILE A 177 -14.04 7.78 -16.14
N ALA A 178 -14.30 8.86 -16.90
CA ALA A 178 -13.28 9.49 -17.72
C ALA A 178 -12.08 9.98 -16.89
N GLN A 179 -12.33 10.58 -15.72
CA GLN A 179 -11.28 11.00 -14.79
C GLN A 179 -10.48 9.82 -14.22
N LEU A 180 -11.16 8.71 -13.89
CA LEU A 180 -10.50 7.51 -13.40
C LEU A 180 -9.58 6.90 -14.46
N VAL A 181 -10.09 6.74 -15.69
CA VAL A 181 -9.31 6.24 -16.83
C VAL A 181 -8.12 7.16 -17.08
N SER A 182 -8.36 8.47 -17.21
CA SER A 182 -7.29 9.45 -17.42
C SER A 182 -6.25 9.46 -16.31
N PHE A 183 -6.64 9.25 -15.05
CA PHE A 183 -5.70 9.16 -13.93
C PHE A 183 -4.87 7.87 -13.97
N LEU A 184 -5.50 6.73 -14.31
CA LEU A 184 -4.82 5.44 -14.38
C LEU A 184 -3.89 5.31 -15.58
N THR A 185 -4.20 5.98 -16.69
CA THR A 185 -3.41 5.92 -17.93
C THR A 185 -2.49 7.12 -18.13
N GLY A 186 -2.70 8.20 -17.40
CA GLY A 186 -1.92 9.44 -17.51
C GLY A 186 -0.60 9.38 -16.74
N SER A 187 0.33 10.26 -17.10
CA SER A 187 1.57 10.39 -16.35
C SER A 187 1.36 11.21 -15.06
N LEU A 188 2.11 10.86 -14.01
CA LEU A 188 2.11 11.66 -12.78
C LEU A 188 2.60 13.09 -13.02
N GLY A 189 3.57 13.28 -13.93
CA GLY A 189 4.10 14.60 -14.30
C GLY A 189 3.01 15.50 -14.88
N GLU A 190 2.32 15.05 -15.93
CA GLU A 190 1.22 15.81 -16.55
C GLU A 190 0.08 16.08 -15.56
N PHE A 191 -0.23 15.11 -14.70
CA PHE A 191 -1.22 15.30 -13.65
C PHE A 191 -0.81 16.44 -12.71
N LEU A 192 0.46 16.50 -12.30
CA LEU A 192 0.95 17.55 -11.42
C LEU A 192 0.97 18.91 -12.13
N ASP A 193 1.40 18.97 -13.39
CA ASP A 193 1.43 20.20 -14.18
C ASP A 193 0.03 20.79 -14.42
N GLN A 194 -1.00 19.95 -14.54
CA GLN A 194 -2.38 20.39 -14.70
C GLN A 194 -2.99 20.98 -13.41
N HIS A 195 -2.49 20.59 -12.24
CA HIS A 195 -3.13 20.91 -10.96
C HIS A 195 -2.32 21.86 -10.08
N TYR A 196 -0.99 21.88 -10.20
CA TYR A 196 -0.11 22.62 -9.29
C TYR A 196 0.76 23.63 -10.03
N GLU A 197 0.97 24.81 -9.44
CA GLU A 197 1.80 25.87 -10.02
C GLU A 197 3.22 25.87 -9.45
N SER A 198 3.39 25.58 -8.16
CA SER A 198 4.69 25.59 -7.51
C SER A 198 5.52 24.37 -7.87
N GLU A 199 6.68 24.59 -8.47
CA GLU A 199 7.68 23.55 -8.75
C GLU A 199 8.14 22.82 -7.49
N LYS A 200 8.22 23.52 -6.34
CA LYS A 200 8.50 22.90 -5.05
C LYS A 200 7.40 21.93 -4.63
N MET A 201 6.14 22.30 -4.86
CA MET A 201 5.01 21.44 -4.57
C MET A 201 5.03 20.18 -5.46
N LYS A 202 5.27 20.32 -6.76
CA LYS A 202 5.40 19.18 -7.70
C LYS A 202 6.54 18.26 -7.28
N THR A 203 7.70 18.82 -6.96
CA THR A 203 8.88 18.09 -6.50
C THR A 203 8.58 17.29 -5.23
N MET A 204 7.84 17.86 -4.29
CA MET A 204 7.44 17.16 -3.07
C MET A 204 6.56 15.93 -3.36
N PHE A 205 5.60 16.02 -4.29
CA PHE A 205 4.83 14.86 -4.72
C PHE A 205 5.71 13.82 -5.42
N LEU A 206 6.60 14.26 -6.31
CA LEU A 206 7.49 13.35 -7.02
C LEU A 206 8.46 12.64 -6.07
N ALA A 207 9.03 13.34 -5.09
CA ALA A 207 9.95 12.78 -4.09
C ALA A 207 9.33 11.61 -3.32
N ASN A 208 8.04 11.70 -2.99
CA ASN A 208 7.31 10.61 -2.36
C ASN A 208 7.06 9.40 -3.31
N ASN A 209 7.13 9.61 -4.63
CA ASN A 209 6.87 8.59 -5.66
C ASN A 209 8.13 8.01 -6.31
N VAL A 210 9.33 8.54 -6.02
CA VAL A 210 10.61 8.01 -6.53
C VAL A 210 10.83 6.56 -6.10
N TYR A 211 10.30 6.15 -4.94
CA TYR A 211 10.49 4.80 -4.41
C TYR A 211 9.58 3.74 -5.03
N GLY A 212 8.72 4.10 -6.00
CA GLY A 212 7.75 3.17 -6.58
C GLY A 212 6.85 2.58 -5.50
N LYS A 213 5.76 3.27 -5.16
CA LYS A 213 4.63 2.56 -4.53
C LYS A 213 4.08 1.62 -5.59
N HIS A 214 4.49 0.35 -5.54
CA HIS A 214 3.87 -0.76 -6.25
C HIS A 214 2.39 -0.87 -5.89
#